data_AF-A0AA36MYT1-F1
#
_entry.id   AF-A0AA36MYT1-F1
#
_cell.length_a   1.000
_cell.length_b   1.000
_cell.length_c   1.000
_cell.angle_alpha   90.00
_cell.angle_beta   90.00
_cell.angle_gamma   90.00
#
_symmetry.space_group_name_H-M   'P 1'
#
loop_
_entity.id
_entity.type
_entity.pdbx_description
1 polymer ?
#
loop_
_entity_poly.entity_id
_entity_poly.type
_entity_poly.pdbx_seq_one_letter_code
_entity_poly.pdbx_strand_id
1 'polypeptide(L)'
;MTVPNAITLARIAAVPLLGWLMVTGQWMPAFWLFAAAGLSDAVDGIIARWFNQGSVLGAWLDPVADKALLVTAFVLLAAAGLVPFWLVALAVLRDVLILAGVGIAQWRGKPLTIRPMFVSKATTAAQIALITLVLGANAFSIAASPAIAAVVWATAALTLASFATYGVVFAFFWVGALVVMIAFLYVFRSILLPFLAGLALAYFLDPVADFFERRGLSRLAATSLILALFVLVFALALLVIVPVLASQLVEFIDRLPSYLARIRELAAALPIDAGWLNGLLDLESGQLPAGVDQLLAQSASFLSGIAQGIWSSGMALLNIVGLFVVTPVVAFYMLLDWDRMIARIDACIPRDHLETVRAISRDVDGAIAGFIRGQGTVCLILGLFYAIALTIAGLNFGLLIGLFAGLISFIPYVGSLVGLVLSIGVALVQFWPDWIMILVIAAIFFGGQAVEGNILQPKLVGDSVGLHPVWLMFALFAFGSFLGFTGMLIAVPAAAAVGVLVRFAVGRYLDSDLYAGSSEDQGR
;
A
#
# COMPACT_ATOMS: atom_id res chain seq x y z
N MET A 1 -21.69 -47.56 -18.79
CA MET A 1 -20.39 -47.26 -18.16
C MET A 1 -19.31 -48.00 -18.93
N THR A 2 -18.22 -47.34 -19.33
CA THR A 2 -17.11 -48.00 -20.02
C THR A 2 -16.26 -48.79 -19.01
N VAL A 3 -15.49 -49.78 -19.47
CA VAL A 3 -14.61 -50.59 -18.61
C VAL A 3 -13.60 -49.72 -17.82
N PRO A 4 -12.96 -48.68 -18.43
CA PRO A 4 -12.11 -47.75 -17.70
C PRO A 4 -12.82 -47.04 -16.54
N ASN A 5 -14.02 -46.50 -16.75
CA ASN A 5 -14.74 -45.78 -15.69
C ASN A 5 -15.07 -46.68 -14.48
N ALA A 6 -15.31 -47.97 -14.72
CA ALA A 6 -15.55 -48.93 -13.63
C ALA A 6 -14.27 -49.17 -12.81
N ILE A 7 -13.11 -49.22 -13.47
CA ILE A 7 -11.79 -49.35 -12.81
C ILE A 7 -11.48 -48.10 -11.98
N THR A 8 -11.74 -46.91 -12.50
CA THR A 8 -11.57 -45.64 -11.77
C THR A 8 -12.46 -45.55 -10.53
N LEU A 9 -13.74 -45.94 -10.64
CA LEU A 9 -14.64 -45.99 -9.49
C LEU A 9 -14.21 -47.02 -8.45
N ALA A 10 -13.69 -48.17 -8.88
CA ALA A 10 -13.12 -49.16 -7.97
C ALA A 10 -11.90 -48.61 -7.21
N ARG A 11 -11.03 -47.82 -7.88
CA ARG A 11 -9.93 -47.09 -7.21
C ARG A 11 -10.43 -46.11 -6.16
N ILE A 12 -11.46 -45.31 -6.48
CA ILE A 12 -12.07 -44.37 -5.52
C ILE A 12 -12.62 -45.12 -4.30
N ALA A 13 -13.31 -46.24 -4.52
CA ALA A 13 -13.83 -47.08 -3.44
C ALA A 13 -12.70 -47.74 -2.60
N ALA A 14 -11.52 -47.96 -3.18
CA ALA A 14 -10.36 -48.49 -2.48
C ALA A 14 -9.73 -47.49 -1.50
N VAL A 15 -9.92 -46.18 -1.68
CA VAL A 15 -9.34 -45.14 -0.81
C VAL A 15 -9.76 -45.28 0.67
N PRO A 16 -11.06 -45.33 1.03
CA PRO A 16 -11.47 -45.51 2.42
C PRO A 16 -11.04 -46.87 2.99
N LEU A 17 -11.04 -47.92 2.17
CA LEU A 17 -10.58 -49.25 2.58
C LEU A 17 -9.08 -49.25 2.90
N LEU A 18 -8.27 -48.63 2.04
CA LEU A 18 -6.83 -48.45 2.26
C LEU A 18 -6.59 -47.68 3.57
N GLY A 19 -7.35 -46.61 3.79
CA GLY A 19 -7.25 -45.83 5.01
C GLY A 19 -7.55 -46.64 6.27
N TRP A 20 -8.62 -47.43 6.25
CA TRP A 20 -8.98 -48.33 7.35
C TRP A 20 -7.90 -49.40 7.62
N LEU A 21 -7.34 -50.01 6.57
CA LEU A 21 -6.26 -51.00 6.70
C LEU A 21 -5.00 -50.41 7.33
N MET A 22 -4.62 -49.20 6.94
CA MET A 22 -3.44 -48.52 7.49
C MET A 22 -3.64 -48.10 8.95
N VAL A 23 -4.84 -47.59 9.30
CA VAL A 23 -5.16 -47.20 10.70
C VAL A 23 -5.21 -48.42 11.62
N THR A 24 -5.67 -49.57 11.12
CA THR A 24 -5.70 -50.83 11.87
C THR A 24 -4.35 -51.56 11.90
N GLY A 25 -3.31 -51.00 11.28
CA GLY A 25 -1.96 -51.58 11.24
C GLY A 25 -1.84 -52.82 10.34
N GLN A 26 -2.81 -53.06 9.45
CA GLN A 26 -2.79 -54.17 8.50
C GLN A 26 -1.97 -53.82 7.24
N TRP A 27 -0.65 -53.77 7.39
CA TRP A 27 0.27 -53.31 6.34
C TRP A 27 0.30 -54.19 5.09
N MET A 28 0.17 -55.51 5.24
CA MET A 28 0.23 -56.45 4.11
C MET A 28 -0.97 -56.31 3.15
N PRO A 29 -2.24 -56.32 3.63
CA PRO A 29 -3.38 -55.98 2.79
C PRO A 29 -3.31 -54.56 2.20
N ALA A 30 -2.83 -53.57 2.97
CA ALA A 30 -2.69 -52.20 2.51
C ALA A 30 -1.69 -52.09 1.33
N PHE A 31 -0.56 -52.79 1.41
CA PHE A 31 0.43 -52.84 0.34
C PHE A 31 -0.15 -53.40 -0.96
N TRP A 32 -0.82 -54.56 -0.90
CA TRP A 32 -1.41 -55.17 -2.08
C TRP A 32 -2.55 -54.36 -2.67
N LEU A 33 -3.38 -53.74 -1.82
CA LEU A 33 -4.46 -52.86 -2.26
C LEU A 33 -3.90 -51.62 -2.98
N PHE A 34 -2.88 -50.97 -2.42
CA PHE A 34 -2.23 -49.82 -3.04
C PHE A 34 -1.54 -50.19 -4.35
N ALA A 35 -0.82 -51.32 -4.38
CA ALA A 35 -0.15 -51.83 -5.58
C ALA A 35 -1.14 -52.19 -6.69
N ALA A 36 -2.25 -52.86 -6.36
CA ALA A 36 -3.30 -53.19 -7.31
C ALA A 36 -3.99 -51.94 -7.86
N ALA A 37 -4.29 -50.97 -6.99
CA ALA A 37 -4.87 -49.70 -7.40
C ALA A 37 -3.92 -48.90 -8.31
N GLY A 38 -2.63 -48.80 -7.98
CA GLY A 38 -1.64 -48.12 -8.83
C GLY A 38 -1.41 -48.82 -10.18
N LEU A 39 -1.44 -50.15 -10.23
CA LEU A 39 -1.31 -50.89 -11.49
C LEU A 39 -2.57 -50.75 -12.37
N SER A 40 -3.74 -50.62 -11.75
CA SER A 40 -5.01 -50.51 -12.47
C SER A 40 -5.12 -49.23 -13.31
N ASP A 41 -4.43 -48.14 -12.92
CA ASP A 41 -4.31 -46.89 -13.70
C ASP A 41 -3.49 -47.05 -15.00
N ALA A 42 -2.47 -47.90 -14.97
CA ALA A 42 -1.74 -48.19 -16.20
C ALA A 42 -2.61 -49.03 -17.15
N VAL A 43 -3.40 -49.95 -16.59
CA VAL A 43 -4.24 -50.90 -17.34
C VAL A 43 -5.43 -50.20 -17.98
N ASP A 44 -6.15 -49.34 -17.25
CA ASP A 44 -7.31 -48.63 -17.81
C ASP A 44 -6.92 -47.63 -18.90
N GLY A 45 -5.78 -46.94 -18.76
CA GLY A 45 -5.22 -46.05 -19.78
C GLY A 45 -4.80 -46.78 -21.06
N ILE A 46 -4.40 -48.06 -20.97
CA ILE A 46 -4.11 -48.91 -22.13
C ILE A 46 -5.42 -49.40 -22.76
N ILE A 47 -6.36 -49.89 -21.96
CA ILE A 47 -7.67 -50.38 -22.43
C ILE A 47 -8.44 -49.26 -23.14
N ALA A 48 -8.45 -48.05 -22.59
CA ALA A 48 -9.10 -46.89 -23.20
C ALA A 48 -8.52 -46.58 -24.59
N ARG A 49 -7.20 -46.70 -24.78
CA ARG A 49 -6.51 -46.45 -26.05
C ARG A 49 -6.70 -47.57 -27.07
N TRP A 50 -6.62 -48.83 -26.65
CA TRP A 50 -6.74 -49.97 -27.54
C TRP A 50 -8.18 -50.21 -28.01
N PHE A 51 -9.16 -49.99 -27.14
CA PHE A 51 -10.57 -50.19 -27.46
C PHE A 51 -11.31 -48.90 -27.85
N ASN A 52 -10.61 -47.77 -27.92
CA ASN A 52 -11.16 -46.44 -28.25
C ASN A 52 -12.37 -46.05 -27.37
N GLN A 53 -12.33 -46.40 -26.08
CA GLN A 53 -13.43 -46.23 -25.12
C GLN A 53 -13.23 -45.00 -24.20
N GLY A 54 -12.64 -43.92 -24.71
CA GLY A 54 -12.47 -42.68 -23.94
C GLY A 54 -13.81 -42.03 -23.60
N SER A 55 -14.01 -41.65 -22.33
CA SER A 55 -15.21 -40.92 -21.90
C SER A 55 -14.82 -39.60 -21.21
N VAL A 56 -15.66 -38.56 -21.38
CA VAL A 56 -15.45 -37.23 -20.76
C VAL A 56 -15.43 -37.34 -19.23
N LEU A 57 -16.28 -38.20 -18.68
CA LEU A 57 -16.38 -38.45 -17.25
C LEU A 57 -15.15 -39.20 -16.70
N GLY A 58 -14.60 -40.16 -17.44
CA GLY A 58 -13.35 -40.84 -17.07
C GLY A 58 -12.17 -39.89 -17.04
N ALA A 59 -12.04 -39.03 -18.06
CA ALA A 59 -10.96 -38.03 -18.14
C ALA A 59 -10.92 -37.06 -16.94
N TRP A 60 -12.05 -36.84 -16.27
CA TRP A 60 -12.13 -36.00 -15.08
C TRP A 60 -11.97 -36.80 -13.77
N LEU A 61 -12.48 -38.04 -13.72
CA LEU A 61 -12.41 -38.88 -12.52
C LEU A 61 -11.03 -39.51 -12.30
N ASP A 62 -10.28 -39.85 -13.35
CA ASP A 62 -8.99 -40.55 -13.22
C ASP A 62 -7.97 -39.74 -12.38
N PRO A 63 -7.72 -38.44 -12.66
CA PRO A 63 -6.78 -37.65 -11.87
C PRO A 63 -7.22 -37.44 -10.41
N VAL A 64 -8.53 -37.42 -10.16
CA VAL A 64 -9.10 -37.28 -8.82
C VAL A 64 -8.91 -38.56 -8.01
N ALA A 65 -9.17 -39.71 -8.62
CA ALA A 65 -8.99 -41.03 -8.01
C ALA A 65 -7.53 -41.25 -7.59
N ASP A 66 -6.58 -40.94 -8.48
CA ASP A 66 -5.15 -41.09 -8.20
C ASP A 66 -4.68 -40.17 -7.08
N LYS A 67 -5.06 -38.90 -7.12
CA LYS A 67 -4.69 -37.95 -6.06
C LYS A 67 -5.30 -38.32 -4.73
N ALA A 68 -6.57 -38.74 -4.69
CA ALA A 68 -7.21 -39.18 -3.46
C ALA A 68 -6.45 -40.36 -2.85
N LEU A 69 -6.13 -41.39 -3.65
CA LEU A 69 -5.37 -42.55 -3.20
C LEU A 69 -3.98 -42.16 -2.67
N LEU A 70 -3.23 -41.33 -3.42
CA LEU A 70 -1.89 -40.90 -3.03
C LEU A 70 -1.89 -40.03 -1.78
N VAL A 71 -2.76 -39.02 -1.71
CA VAL A 71 -2.84 -38.11 -0.57
C VAL A 71 -3.25 -38.86 0.69
N THR A 72 -4.26 -39.73 0.63
CA THR A 72 -4.69 -40.54 1.77
C THR A 72 -3.56 -41.43 2.28
N ALA A 73 -2.87 -42.16 1.40
CA ALA A 73 -1.75 -43.01 1.79
C ALA A 73 -0.60 -42.18 2.39
N PHE A 74 -0.24 -41.05 1.79
CA PHE A 74 0.87 -40.21 2.25
C PHE A 74 0.60 -39.59 3.62
N VAL A 75 -0.62 -39.08 3.84
CA VAL A 75 -1.04 -38.50 5.13
C VAL A 75 -1.05 -39.56 6.23
N LEU A 76 -1.61 -40.75 5.96
CA LEU A 76 -1.68 -41.81 6.97
C LEU A 76 -0.31 -42.40 7.31
N LEU A 77 0.61 -42.50 6.34
CA LEU A 77 1.99 -42.90 6.62
C LEU A 77 2.71 -41.89 7.53
N ALA A 78 2.46 -40.59 7.36
CA ALA A 78 3.00 -39.58 8.27
C ALA A 78 2.34 -39.59 9.65
N ALA A 79 1.02 -39.80 9.71
CA ALA A 79 0.31 -39.98 10.98
C ALA A 79 0.83 -41.19 11.77
N ALA A 80 1.21 -42.26 11.07
CA ALA A 80 1.85 -43.45 11.66
C ALA A 80 3.34 -43.23 12.02
N GLY A 81 3.92 -42.06 11.76
CA GLY A 81 5.33 -41.75 12.04
C GLY A 81 6.34 -42.42 11.09
N LEU A 82 5.88 -43.04 10.00
CA LEU A 82 6.71 -43.77 9.05
C LEU A 82 7.30 -42.86 7.96
N VAL A 83 6.69 -41.70 7.73
CA VAL A 83 7.16 -40.65 6.80
C VAL A 83 7.20 -39.32 7.55
N PRO A 84 8.20 -38.45 7.32
CA PRO A 84 8.25 -37.16 8.00
C PRO A 84 7.08 -36.24 7.62
N PHE A 85 6.43 -35.66 8.62
CA PHE A 85 5.27 -34.77 8.43
C PHE A 85 5.58 -33.58 7.51
N TRP A 86 6.80 -33.02 7.59
CA TRP A 86 7.23 -31.89 6.75
C TRP A 86 7.21 -32.22 5.25
N LEU A 87 7.49 -33.47 4.87
CA LEU A 87 7.46 -33.90 3.46
C LEU A 87 6.03 -33.97 2.94
N VAL A 88 5.10 -34.44 3.78
CA VAL A 88 3.67 -34.49 3.45
C VAL A 88 3.10 -33.08 3.31
N ALA A 89 3.42 -32.19 4.25
CA ALA A 89 3.03 -30.79 4.17
C ALA A 89 3.52 -30.14 2.86
N LEU A 90 4.78 -30.39 2.48
CA LEU A 90 5.36 -29.88 1.23
C LEU A 90 4.63 -30.44 -0.01
N ALA A 91 4.34 -31.74 -0.04
CA ALA A 91 3.63 -32.40 -1.14
C ALA A 91 2.19 -31.90 -1.32
N VAL A 92 1.43 -31.80 -0.22
CA VAL A 92 0.04 -31.32 -0.22
C VAL A 92 -0.01 -29.84 -0.62
N LEU A 93 0.88 -29.02 -0.04
CA LEU A 93 0.98 -27.59 -0.38
C LEU A 93 1.24 -27.38 -1.88
N ARG A 94 2.15 -28.17 -2.47
CA ARG A 94 2.40 -28.16 -3.92
C ARG A 94 1.12 -28.43 -4.70
N ASP A 95 0.40 -29.49 -4.37
CA ASP A 95 -0.81 -29.90 -5.10
C ASP A 95 -1.93 -28.88 -5.01
N VAL A 96 -2.14 -28.30 -3.83
CA VAL A 96 -3.12 -27.23 -3.62
C VAL A 96 -2.76 -26.00 -4.46
N LEU A 97 -1.48 -25.60 -4.49
CA LEU A 97 -1.05 -24.43 -5.25
C LEU A 97 -1.11 -24.63 -6.77
N ILE A 98 -0.79 -25.82 -7.27
CA ILE A 98 -0.97 -26.14 -8.69
C ILE A 98 -2.46 -26.11 -9.05
N LEU A 99 -3.33 -26.70 -8.23
CA LEU A 99 -4.79 -26.68 -8.44
C LEU A 99 -5.37 -25.27 -8.36
N ALA A 100 -4.94 -24.46 -7.39
CA ALA A 100 -5.33 -23.06 -7.27
C ALA A 100 -4.86 -22.24 -8.49
N GLY A 101 -3.63 -22.46 -8.97
CA GLY A 101 -3.10 -21.82 -10.17
C GLY A 101 -3.92 -22.16 -11.43
N VAL A 102 -4.30 -23.43 -11.61
CA VAL A 102 -5.19 -23.86 -12.70
C VAL A 102 -6.58 -23.28 -12.55
N GLY A 103 -7.16 -23.29 -11.34
CA GLY A 103 -8.47 -22.72 -11.05
C GLY A 103 -8.53 -21.22 -11.36
N ILE A 104 -7.52 -20.45 -10.94
CA ILE A 104 -7.39 -19.02 -11.26
C ILE A 104 -7.27 -18.80 -12.77
N ALA A 105 -6.56 -19.66 -13.48
CA ALA A 105 -6.41 -19.54 -14.92
C ALA A 105 -7.68 -19.87 -15.71
N GLN A 106 -8.40 -20.92 -15.29
CA GLN A 106 -9.71 -21.28 -15.84
C GLN A 106 -10.74 -20.19 -15.56
N TRP A 107 -10.74 -19.64 -14.33
CA TRP A 107 -11.57 -18.51 -13.95
C TRP A 107 -11.27 -17.25 -14.79
N ARG A 108 -10.04 -17.09 -15.28
CA ARG A 108 -9.64 -16.02 -16.21
C ARG A 108 -9.94 -16.30 -17.68
N GLY A 109 -10.63 -17.40 -18.02
CA GLY A 109 -10.96 -17.75 -19.40
C GLY A 109 -9.75 -18.06 -20.29
N LYS A 110 -8.55 -18.18 -19.70
CA LYS A 110 -7.31 -18.55 -20.40
C LYS A 110 -6.85 -19.88 -19.83
N PRO A 111 -7.29 -21.03 -20.39
CA PRO A 111 -6.81 -22.32 -19.93
C PRO A 111 -5.28 -22.31 -20.03
N LEU A 112 -4.61 -22.36 -18.87
CA LEU A 112 -3.17 -22.55 -18.86
C LEU A 112 -2.91 -23.86 -19.57
N THR A 113 -2.37 -23.81 -20.79
CA THR A 113 -1.84 -24.98 -21.46
C THR A 113 -0.58 -25.38 -20.70
N ILE A 114 -0.75 -26.05 -19.56
CA ILE A 114 0.35 -26.60 -18.77
C ILE A 114 0.99 -27.65 -19.66
N ARG A 115 2.12 -27.30 -20.27
CA ARG A 115 2.95 -28.29 -20.95
C ARG A 115 3.37 -29.31 -19.89
N PRO A 116 3.17 -30.61 -20.11
CA PRO A 116 3.52 -31.63 -19.13
C PRO A 116 5.03 -31.62 -18.93
N MET A 117 5.49 -30.98 -17.85
CA MET A 117 6.90 -30.90 -17.53
C MET A 117 7.34 -32.19 -16.86
N PHE A 118 8.46 -32.74 -17.30
CA PHE A 118 9.03 -34.00 -16.79
C PHE A 118 9.22 -33.97 -15.26
N VAL A 119 9.57 -32.81 -14.69
CA VAL A 119 9.78 -32.61 -13.26
C VAL A 119 8.52 -32.95 -12.46
N SER A 120 7.34 -32.54 -12.91
CA SER A 120 6.08 -32.80 -12.21
C SER A 120 5.73 -34.29 -12.20
N LYS A 121 5.96 -34.99 -13.32
CA LYS A 121 5.74 -36.43 -13.43
C LYS A 121 6.72 -37.21 -12.56
N ALA A 122 7.98 -36.78 -12.53
CA ALA A 122 9.01 -37.35 -11.68
C ALA A 122 8.67 -37.21 -10.19
N THR A 123 8.08 -36.09 -9.76
CA THR A 123 7.65 -35.92 -8.37
C THR A 123 6.54 -36.91 -7.98
N THR A 124 5.52 -37.09 -8.82
CA THR A 124 4.44 -38.05 -8.55
C THR A 124 4.97 -39.48 -8.52
N ALA A 125 5.87 -39.83 -9.44
CA ALA A 125 6.52 -41.14 -9.45
C ALA A 125 7.35 -41.38 -8.16
N ALA A 126 8.06 -40.36 -7.67
CA ALA A 126 8.80 -40.44 -6.42
C ALA A 126 7.88 -40.62 -5.20
N GLN A 127 6.73 -39.95 -5.18
CA GLN A 127 5.70 -40.11 -4.14
C GLN A 127 5.13 -41.54 -4.13
N ILE A 128 4.77 -42.08 -5.31
CA ILE A 128 4.32 -43.47 -5.46
C ILE A 128 5.40 -44.43 -4.94
N ALA A 129 6.64 -44.27 -5.40
CA ALA A 129 7.76 -45.12 -4.99
C ALA A 129 7.99 -45.07 -3.48
N LEU A 130 7.88 -43.89 -2.86
CA LEU A 130 8.00 -43.74 -1.42
C LEU A 130 6.88 -44.49 -0.67
N ILE A 131 5.62 -44.32 -1.08
CA ILE A 131 4.49 -45.02 -0.47
C ILE A 131 4.65 -46.53 -0.60
N THR A 132 4.96 -47.03 -1.80
CA THR A 132 5.19 -48.45 -2.05
C THR A 132 6.33 -49.00 -1.21
N LEU A 133 7.45 -48.27 -1.11
CA LEU A 133 8.61 -48.69 -0.33
C LEU A 133 8.29 -48.76 1.17
N VAL A 134 7.58 -47.77 1.72
CA VAL A 134 7.22 -47.72 3.14
C VAL A 134 6.18 -48.79 3.47
N LEU A 135 5.13 -48.94 2.66
CA LEU A 135 4.13 -50.00 2.85
C LEU A 135 4.77 -51.39 2.72
N GLY A 136 5.64 -51.60 1.72
CA GLY A 136 6.33 -52.88 1.52
C GLY A 136 7.29 -53.21 2.66
N ALA A 137 8.06 -52.24 3.14
CA ALA A 137 8.96 -52.43 4.27
C ALA A 137 8.20 -52.88 5.54
N ASN A 138 7.04 -52.30 5.81
CA ASN A 138 6.19 -52.67 6.95
C ASN A 138 5.43 -53.98 6.73
N ALA A 139 4.99 -54.27 5.50
CA ALA A 139 4.28 -55.51 5.16
C ALA A 139 5.18 -56.74 5.27
N PHE A 140 6.41 -56.67 4.77
CA PHE A 140 7.35 -57.79 4.72
C PHE A 140 8.40 -57.75 5.83
N SER A 141 8.29 -56.81 6.78
CA SER A 141 9.24 -56.62 7.88
C SER A 141 10.70 -56.44 7.40
N ILE A 142 10.89 -55.71 6.30
CA ILE A 142 12.20 -55.45 5.68
C ILE A 142 12.82 -54.20 6.30
N ALA A 143 14.07 -54.31 6.75
CA ALA A 143 14.84 -53.16 7.23
C ALA A 143 15.27 -52.25 6.07
N ALA A 144 14.39 -51.32 5.65
CA ALA A 144 14.59 -50.43 4.51
C ALA A 144 14.90 -48.97 4.90
N SER A 145 15.30 -48.70 6.14
CA SER A 145 15.51 -47.32 6.64
C SER A 145 16.43 -46.44 5.77
N PRO A 146 17.59 -46.88 5.25
CA PRO A 146 18.43 -46.02 4.39
C PRO A 146 17.78 -45.76 3.03
N ALA A 147 17.06 -46.73 2.48
CA ALA A 147 16.34 -46.59 1.22
C ALA A 147 15.17 -45.61 1.35
N ILE A 148 14.39 -45.72 2.43
CA ILE A 148 13.29 -44.80 2.75
C ILE A 148 13.84 -43.37 2.89
N ALA A 149 14.94 -43.18 3.64
CA ALA A 149 15.57 -41.87 3.79
C ALA A 149 16.04 -41.27 2.44
N ALA A 150 16.66 -42.08 1.58
CA ALA A 150 17.10 -41.63 0.26
C ALA A 150 15.91 -41.19 -0.62
N VAL A 151 14.82 -41.98 -0.63
CA VAL A 151 13.62 -41.66 -1.40
C VAL A 151 12.87 -40.45 -0.81
N VAL A 152 12.87 -40.27 0.51
CA VAL A 152 12.34 -39.06 1.18
C VAL A 152 13.05 -37.80 0.69
N TRP A 153 14.39 -37.79 0.69
CA TRP A 153 15.16 -36.64 0.22
C TRP A 153 15.02 -36.41 -1.29
N ALA A 154 14.99 -37.47 -2.09
CA ALA A 154 14.73 -37.37 -3.52
C ALA A 154 13.33 -36.79 -3.81
N THR A 155 12.31 -37.25 -3.07
CA THR A 155 10.93 -36.74 -3.18
C THR A 155 10.86 -35.27 -2.76
N ALA A 156 11.56 -34.87 -1.69
CA ALA A 156 11.65 -33.49 -1.26
C ALA A 156 12.29 -32.60 -2.34
N ALA A 157 13.44 -33.02 -2.89
CA ALA A 157 14.16 -32.29 -3.93
C ALA A 157 13.32 -32.13 -5.21
N LEU A 158 12.64 -33.19 -5.66
CA LEU A 158 11.74 -33.15 -6.81
C LEU A 158 10.50 -32.29 -6.55
N THR A 159 9.97 -32.30 -5.33
CA THR A 159 8.82 -31.46 -4.94
C THR A 159 9.20 -29.99 -4.93
N LEU A 160 10.39 -29.64 -4.41
CA LEU A 160 10.94 -28.29 -4.45
C LEU A 160 11.27 -27.83 -5.87
N ALA A 161 11.84 -28.70 -6.72
CA ALA A 161 12.09 -28.39 -8.13
C ALA A 161 10.79 -28.17 -8.92
N SER A 162 9.73 -28.94 -8.63
CA SER A 162 8.40 -28.72 -9.18
C SER A 162 7.80 -27.39 -8.67
N PHE A 163 7.99 -27.06 -7.40
CA PHE A 163 7.54 -25.79 -6.84
C PHE A 163 8.24 -24.59 -7.50
N ALA A 164 9.55 -24.73 -7.69
CA ALA A 164 10.41 -23.75 -8.33
C ALA A 164 10.03 -23.46 -9.79
N THR A 165 9.32 -24.37 -10.44
CA THR A 165 8.94 -24.21 -11.83
C THR A 165 7.54 -23.63 -12.02
N TYR A 166 6.60 -23.89 -11.11
CA TYR A 166 5.21 -23.40 -11.21
C TYR A 166 4.94 -22.08 -10.47
N GLY A 167 5.50 -21.87 -9.27
CA GLY A 167 5.19 -20.69 -8.44
C GLY A 167 6.19 -19.54 -8.56
N VAL A 168 7.44 -19.84 -8.91
CA VAL A 168 8.55 -18.88 -8.77
C VAL A 168 8.52 -17.79 -9.84
N VAL A 169 8.19 -18.09 -11.09
CA VAL A 169 8.31 -17.10 -12.16
C VAL A 169 7.36 -15.91 -11.95
N PHE A 170 6.12 -16.17 -11.53
CA PHE A 170 5.14 -15.09 -11.34
C PHE A 170 5.35 -14.38 -9.98
N ALA A 171 5.51 -15.12 -8.89
CA ALA A 171 5.67 -14.52 -7.56
C ALA A 171 7.03 -13.81 -7.40
N PHE A 172 8.15 -14.38 -7.87
CA PHE A 172 9.44 -13.68 -7.83
C PHE A 172 9.50 -12.49 -8.78
N PHE A 173 8.79 -12.53 -9.91
CA PHE A 173 8.69 -11.36 -10.77
C PHE A 173 7.98 -10.22 -10.05
N TRP A 174 6.81 -10.45 -9.44
CA TRP A 174 6.06 -9.39 -8.75
C TRP A 174 6.72 -8.95 -7.45
N VAL A 175 7.24 -9.87 -6.64
CA VAL A 175 7.99 -9.54 -5.41
C VAL A 175 9.30 -8.84 -5.76
N GLY A 176 10.01 -9.31 -6.79
CA GLY A 176 11.22 -8.66 -7.30
C GLY A 176 10.94 -7.26 -7.83
N ALA A 177 9.88 -7.09 -8.62
CA ALA A 177 9.43 -5.78 -9.10
C ALA A 177 9.05 -4.85 -7.94
N LEU A 178 8.39 -5.36 -6.90
CA LEU A 178 8.06 -4.59 -5.69
C LEU A 178 9.32 -4.16 -4.93
N VAL A 179 10.28 -5.07 -4.74
CA VAL A 179 11.56 -4.75 -4.07
C VAL A 179 12.35 -3.72 -4.87
N VAL A 180 12.44 -3.87 -6.20
CA VAL A 180 13.09 -2.90 -7.09
C VAL A 180 12.39 -1.55 -7.02
N MET A 181 11.05 -1.51 -7.00
CA MET A 181 10.28 -0.28 -6.86
C MET A 181 10.54 0.40 -5.51
N ILE A 182 10.52 -0.34 -4.41
CA ILE A 182 10.82 0.18 -3.07
C ILE A 182 12.26 0.71 -3.00
N ALA A 183 13.22 -0.04 -3.54
CA ALA A 183 14.62 0.38 -3.60
C ALA A 183 14.80 1.64 -4.45
N PHE A 184 14.14 1.72 -5.61
CA PHE A 184 14.12 2.91 -6.46
C PHE A 184 13.57 4.11 -5.70
N LEU A 185 12.38 4.00 -5.09
CA LEU A 185 11.79 5.08 -4.31
C LEU A 185 12.68 5.52 -3.14
N TYR A 186 13.33 4.58 -2.47
CA TYR A 186 14.24 4.87 -1.36
C TYR A 186 15.49 5.64 -1.83
N VAL A 187 16.11 5.22 -2.94
CA VAL A 187 17.30 5.85 -3.52
C VAL A 187 16.98 7.25 -4.05
N PHE A 188 15.84 7.42 -4.73
CA PHE A 188 15.47 8.67 -5.39
C PHE A 188 14.60 9.60 -4.54
N ARG A 189 14.31 9.26 -3.27
CA ARG A 189 13.41 10.03 -2.39
C ARG A 189 13.77 11.52 -2.26
N SER A 190 15.06 11.86 -2.31
CA SER A 190 15.55 13.25 -2.19
C SER A 190 15.27 14.09 -3.44
N ILE A 191 15.13 13.45 -4.60
CA ILE A 191 14.89 14.12 -5.89
C ILE A 191 13.41 14.09 -6.24
N LEU A 192 12.60 13.26 -5.57
CA LEU A 192 11.20 13.01 -5.91
C LEU A 192 10.28 14.24 -5.70
N LEU A 193 10.60 15.10 -4.73
CA LEU A 193 9.78 16.26 -4.35
C LEU A 193 9.45 17.19 -5.53
N PRO A 194 10.41 17.73 -6.31
CA PRO A 194 10.09 18.58 -7.46
C PRO A 194 9.24 17.91 -8.53
N PHE A 195 9.41 16.62 -8.75
CA PHE A 195 8.61 15.89 -9.74
C PHE A 195 7.17 15.71 -9.25
N LEU A 196 6.99 15.36 -7.97
CA LEU A 196 5.67 15.21 -7.36
C LEU A 196 4.95 16.56 -7.22
N ALA A 197 5.67 17.61 -6.84
CA ALA A 197 5.14 18.97 -6.82
C ALA A 197 4.72 19.42 -8.23
N GLY A 198 5.53 19.09 -9.26
CA GLY A 198 5.21 19.40 -10.65
C GLY A 198 3.97 18.63 -11.14
N LEU A 199 3.85 17.36 -10.75
CA LEU A 199 2.66 16.56 -11.02
C LEU A 199 1.42 17.12 -10.33
N ALA A 200 1.52 17.45 -9.04
CA ALA A 200 0.42 18.04 -8.28
C ALA A 200 0.00 19.39 -8.85
N LEU A 201 0.97 20.22 -9.26
CA LEU A 201 0.71 21.48 -9.92
C LEU A 201 0.05 21.29 -11.29
N ALA A 202 0.47 20.31 -12.08
CA ALA A 202 -0.19 19.94 -13.33
C ALA A 202 -1.65 19.56 -13.09
N TYR A 203 -1.92 18.66 -12.14
CA TYR A 203 -3.29 18.31 -11.73
C TYR A 203 -4.11 19.51 -11.27
N PHE A 204 -3.47 20.47 -10.59
CA PHE A 204 -4.13 21.69 -10.12
C PHE A 204 -4.49 22.65 -11.27
N LEU A 205 -3.59 22.79 -12.25
CA LEU A 205 -3.72 23.72 -13.38
C LEU A 205 -4.44 23.13 -14.59
N ASP A 206 -4.66 21.82 -14.65
CA ASP A 206 -5.30 21.11 -15.76
C ASP A 206 -6.68 21.71 -16.16
N PRO A 207 -7.60 22.05 -15.23
CA PRO A 207 -8.87 22.69 -15.60
C PRO A 207 -8.70 24.07 -16.23
N VAL A 208 -7.61 24.77 -15.91
CA VAL A 208 -7.27 26.07 -16.50
C VAL A 208 -6.77 25.86 -17.94
N ALA A 209 -6.01 24.79 -18.20
CA ALA A 209 -5.61 24.40 -19.55
C ALA A 209 -6.82 24.07 -20.42
N ASP A 210 -7.70 23.21 -19.93
CA ASP A 210 -8.98 22.87 -20.58
C ASP A 210 -9.82 24.11 -20.90
N PHE A 211 -9.87 25.08 -19.98
CA PHE A 211 -10.60 26.32 -20.20
C PHE A 211 -10.05 27.13 -21.38
N PHE A 212 -8.73 27.22 -21.51
CA PHE A 212 -8.07 27.91 -22.63
C PHE A 212 -8.19 27.13 -23.94
N GLU A 213 -8.11 25.80 -23.91
CA GLU A 213 -8.33 24.94 -25.08
C GLU A 213 -9.75 25.08 -25.63
N ARG A 214 -10.76 25.10 -24.75
CA ARG A 214 -12.16 25.34 -25.13
C ARG A 214 -12.39 26.71 -25.76
N ARG A 215 -11.50 27.68 -25.51
CA ARG A 215 -11.51 29.01 -26.16
C ARG A 215 -10.71 29.07 -27.47
N GLY A 216 -10.20 27.94 -27.96
CA GLY A 216 -9.57 27.81 -29.27
C GLY A 216 -8.05 27.92 -29.27
N LEU A 217 -7.39 27.96 -28.10
CA LEU A 217 -5.93 27.85 -28.04
C LEU A 217 -5.50 26.40 -28.28
N SER A 218 -4.39 26.20 -29.00
CA SER A 218 -3.76 24.87 -29.08
C SER A 218 -3.22 24.48 -27.70
N ARG A 219 -3.19 23.19 -27.38
CA ARG A 219 -2.67 22.70 -26.09
C ARG A 219 -1.31 23.27 -25.73
N LEU A 220 -0.38 23.28 -26.68
CA LEU A 220 0.95 23.84 -26.50
C LEU A 220 0.89 25.33 -26.13
N ALA A 221 0.05 26.12 -26.80
CA ALA A 221 -0.14 27.53 -26.48
C ALA A 221 -0.80 27.75 -25.11
N ALA A 222 -1.83 26.96 -24.78
CA ALA A 222 -2.51 27.02 -23.49
C ALA A 222 -1.54 26.67 -22.34
N THR A 223 -0.81 25.56 -22.45
CA THR A 223 0.16 25.12 -21.46
C THR A 223 1.33 26.10 -21.32
N SER A 224 1.88 26.62 -22.43
CA SER A 224 2.94 27.63 -22.38
C SER A 224 2.49 28.93 -21.73
N LEU A 225 1.27 29.41 -22.03
CA LEU A 225 0.71 30.62 -21.43
C LEU A 225 0.47 30.45 -19.93
N ILE A 226 -0.14 29.33 -19.52
CA ILE A 226 -0.37 29.01 -18.11
C ILE A 226 0.95 28.92 -17.35
N LEU A 227 1.95 28.24 -17.92
CA LEU A 227 3.25 28.12 -17.28
C LEU A 227 3.93 29.48 -17.16
N ALA A 228 3.93 30.29 -18.22
CA ALA A 228 4.52 31.63 -18.20
C ALA A 228 3.85 32.51 -17.13
N LEU A 229 2.52 32.47 -17.05
CA LEU A 229 1.76 33.20 -16.03
C LEU A 229 2.03 32.66 -14.63
N PHE A 230 2.07 31.35 -14.45
CA PHE A 230 2.37 30.71 -13.17
C PHE A 230 3.79 31.08 -12.70
N VAL A 231 4.80 30.92 -13.55
CA VAL A 231 6.19 31.28 -13.24
C VAL A 231 6.30 32.77 -12.94
N LEU A 232 5.61 33.63 -13.68
CA LEU A 232 5.59 35.07 -13.42
C LEU A 232 4.98 35.39 -12.04
N VAL A 233 3.76 34.91 -11.78
CA VAL A 233 3.06 35.13 -10.50
C VAL A 233 3.85 34.54 -9.34
N PHE A 234 4.39 33.33 -9.51
CA PHE A 234 5.17 32.64 -8.49
C PHE A 234 6.51 33.34 -8.23
N ALA A 235 7.20 33.81 -9.26
CA ALA A 235 8.43 34.60 -9.11
C ALA A 235 8.17 35.94 -8.42
N LEU A 236 7.08 36.63 -8.75
CA LEU A 236 6.65 37.86 -8.07
C LEU A 236 6.30 37.59 -6.61
N ALA A 237 5.54 36.52 -6.35
CA ALA A 237 5.19 36.08 -5.00
C ALA A 237 6.45 35.76 -4.19
N LEU A 238 7.43 35.05 -4.77
CA LEU A 238 8.72 34.79 -4.13
C LEU A 238 9.48 36.07 -3.83
N LEU A 239 9.59 36.98 -4.79
CA LEU A 239 10.33 38.24 -4.65
C LEU A 239 9.74 39.15 -3.56
N VAL A 240 8.43 39.08 -3.32
CA VAL A 240 7.77 39.89 -2.28
C VAL A 240 7.63 39.13 -0.96
N ILE A 241 7.05 37.93 -0.99
CA ILE A 241 6.66 37.17 0.20
C ILE A 241 7.90 36.59 0.89
N VAL A 242 8.86 36.02 0.17
CA VAL A 242 10.00 35.35 0.81
C VAL A 242 10.86 36.31 1.63
N PRO A 243 11.25 37.50 1.13
CA PRO A 243 11.98 38.46 1.96
C PRO A 243 11.21 38.86 3.22
N VAL A 244 9.90 39.09 3.11
CA VAL A 244 9.06 39.46 4.26
C VAL A 244 8.98 38.31 5.28
N LEU A 245 8.76 37.08 4.81
CA LEU A 245 8.76 35.89 5.66
C LEU A 245 10.13 35.66 6.31
N ALA A 246 11.22 35.85 5.56
CA ALA A 246 12.57 35.74 6.09
C ALA A 246 12.83 36.78 7.17
N SER A 247 12.43 38.05 6.96
CA SER A 247 12.56 39.08 7.99
C SER A 247 11.71 38.80 9.22
N GLN A 248 10.46 38.33 9.06
CA GLN A 248 9.60 37.95 10.17
C GLN A 248 10.14 36.73 10.93
N LEU A 249 10.75 35.78 10.23
CA LEU A 249 11.36 34.61 10.84
C LEU A 249 12.59 34.99 11.66
N VAL A 250 13.49 35.83 11.12
CA VAL A 250 14.66 36.32 11.84
C VAL A 250 14.22 37.12 13.07
N GLU A 251 13.26 38.02 12.92
CA GLU A 251 12.74 38.81 14.05
C GLU A 251 12.03 37.92 15.10
N PHE A 252 11.30 36.89 14.67
CA PHE A 252 10.72 35.90 15.59
C PHE A 252 11.80 35.17 16.38
N ILE A 253 12.87 34.72 15.72
CA ILE A 253 14.02 34.06 16.35
C ILE A 253 14.68 34.99 17.38
N ASP A 254 14.92 36.25 17.01
CA ASP A 254 15.54 37.24 17.88
C ASP A 254 14.67 37.57 19.10
N ARG A 255 13.35 37.62 18.93
CA ARG A 255 12.40 37.91 20.02
C ARG A 255 12.03 36.69 20.86
N LEU A 256 12.26 35.46 20.37
CA LEU A 256 11.84 34.24 21.06
C LEU A 256 12.36 34.14 22.51
N PRO A 257 13.63 34.44 22.84
CA PRO A 257 14.09 34.40 24.22
C PRO A 257 13.31 35.36 25.13
N SER A 258 12.98 36.56 24.63
CA SER A 258 12.19 37.54 25.37
C SER A 258 10.74 37.08 25.56
N TYR A 259 10.16 36.43 24.55
CA TYR A 259 8.81 35.86 24.64
C TYR A 259 8.73 34.75 25.69
N LEU A 260 9.72 33.85 25.70
CA LEU A 260 9.81 32.77 26.67
C LEU A 260 10.04 33.30 28.10
N ALA A 261 10.90 34.30 28.26
CA ALA A 261 11.10 34.97 29.55
C ALA A 261 9.79 35.61 30.07
N ARG A 262 9.03 36.27 29.18
CA ARG A 262 7.74 36.87 29.55
C ARG A 262 6.68 35.84 29.89
N ILE A 263 6.62 34.71 29.17
CA ILE A 263 5.73 33.59 29.51
C ILE A 263 6.05 33.06 30.92
N ARG A 264 7.33 32.93 31.27
CA ARG A 264 7.77 32.52 32.61
C ARG A 264 7.32 33.51 33.68
N GLU A 265 7.45 34.82 33.43
CA GLU A 265 6.97 35.86 34.35
C GLU A 265 5.45 35.79 34.53
N LEU A 266 4.69 35.63 33.45
CA LEU A 266 3.24 35.50 33.49
C LEU A 266 2.79 34.24 34.23
N ALA A 267 3.48 33.11 34.00
CA ALA A 267 3.24 31.86 34.69
C ALA A 267 3.52 31.96 36.20
N ALA A 268 4.53 32.74 36.60
CA ALA A 268 4.84 32.98 38.01
C ALA A 268 3.92 34.00 38.69
N ALA A 269 3.37 34.96 37.91
CA ALA A 269 2.50 36.02 38.41
C ALA A 269 1.03 35.59 38.56
N LEU A 270 0.59 34.58 37.80
CA LEU A 270 -0.75 34.04 37.92
C LEU A 270 -0.79 33.02 39.08
N PRO A 271 -1.61 33.23 40.13
CA PRO A 271 -1.86 32.23 41.16
C PRO A 271 -2.80 31.14 40.61
N ILE A 272 -2.37 30.47 39.55
CA ILE A 272 -3.02 29.26 39.07
C ILE A 272 -2.51 28.16 40.00
N ASP A 273 -3.41 27.62 40.84
CA ASP A 273 -3.18 26.35 41.51
C ASP A 273 -2.97 25.29 40.42
N ALA A 274 -1.71 25.12 40.02
CA ALA A 274 -1.30 24.29 38.89
C ALA A 274 -1.45 22.79 39.21
N GLY A 275 -2.28 22.38 40.17
CA GLY A 275 -2.50 20.98 40.52
C GLY A 275 -2.98 20.13 39.35
N TRP A 276 -3.82 20.70 38.46
CA TRP A 276 -4.27 20.00 37.25
C TRP A 276 -3.21 19.95 36.14
N LEU A 277 -2.32 20.96 36.08
CA LEU A 277 -1.22 21.08 35.11
C LEU A 277 -0.02 20.21 35.51
N ASN A 278 0.32 20.21 36.79
CA ASN A 278 1.37 19.38 37.39
C ASN A 278 1.01 17.88 37.32
N GLY A 279 -0.27 17.52 37.44
CA GLY A 279 -0.73 16.13 37.27
C GLY A 279 -0.79 15.65 35.81
N LEU A 280 -0.88 16.57 34.83
CA LEU A 280 -0.91 16.24 33.39
C LEU A 280 0.49 16.18 32.76
N LEU A 281 1.43 16.94 33.31
CA LEU A 281 2.82 17.04 32.83
C LEU A 281 3.85 16.36 33.75
N ASP A 282 3.43 15.81 34.89
CA ASP A 282 4.28 15.18 35.92
C ASP A 282 5.46 16.08 36.36
N LEU A 283 5.26 17.40 36.30
CA LEU A 283 6.24 18.40 36.70
C LEU A 283 6.05 18.67 38.19
N GLU A 284 7.00 18.20 39.03
CA GLU A 284 7.04 18.57 40.44
C GLU A 284 6.98 20.11 40.58
N SER A 285 6.16 20.57 41.53
CA SER A 285 5.99 21.99 41.85
C SER A 285 7.33 22.62 42.21
N GLY A 286 7.92 23.38 41.27
CA GLY A 286 9.24 23.99 41.41
C GLY A 286 10.18 23.75 40.22
N GLN A 287 9.86 22.79 39.33
CA GLN A 287 10.69 22.48 38.15
C GLN A 287 10.30 23.24 36.88
N LEU A 288 9.16 23.94 36.85
CA LEU A 288 8.72 24.77 35.71
C LEU A 288 9.79 25.78 35.25
N PRO A 289 10.49 26.52 36.15
CA PRO A 289 11.59 27.39 35.75
C PRO A 289 12.73 26.65 35.06
N ALA A 290 13.11 25.46 35.57
CA ALA A 290 14.20 24.65 35.02
C ALA A 290 13.84 24.01 33.67
N GLY A 291 12.58 23.55 33.51
CA GLY A 291 12.06 23.04 32.24
C GLY A 291 11.98 24.11 31.15
N VAL A 292 11.61 25.34 31.52
CA VAL A 292 11.65 26.49 30.61
C VAL A 292 13.09 26.87 30.24
N ASP A 293 14.03 26.82 31.19
CA ASP A 293 15.46 27.10 30.93
C ASP A 293 16.10 26.03 30.02
N GLN A 294 15.69 24.76 30.16
CA GLN A 294 16.11 23.69 29.26
C GLN A 294 15.46 23.81 27.87
N LEU A 295 14.18 24.18 27.78
CA LEU A 295 13.49 24.51 26.54
C LEU A 295 14.13 25.70 25.83
N LEU A 296 14.55 26.73 26.58
CA LEU A 296 15.29 27.88 26.08
C LEU A 296 16.63 27.47 25.47
N ALA A 297 17.41 26.65 26.18
CA ALA A 297 18.70 26.14 25.69
C ALA A 297 18.54 25.24 24.46
N GLN A 298 17.52 24.36 24.44
CA GLN A 298 17.20 23.53 23.29
C GLN A 298 16.68 24.34 22.10
N SER A 299 15.86 25.37 22.35
CA SER A 299 15.38 26.28 21.32
C SER A 299 16.53 27.10 20.73
N ALA A 300 17.43 27.63 21.56
CA ALA A 300 18.59 28.40 21.09
C ALA A 300 19.56 27.53 20.26
N SER A 301 19.81 26.28 20.67
CA SER A 301 20.65 25.33 19.90
C SER A 301 19.97 24.87 18.60
N PHE A 302 18.66 24.63 18.62
CA PHE A 302 17.88 24.31 17.41
C PHE A 302 17.85 25.48 16.42
N LEU A 303 17.61 26.70 16.91
CA LEU A 303 17.53 27.90 16.08
C LEU A 303 18.89 28.33 15.53
N SER A 304 19.96 28.24 16.33
CA SER A 304 21.32 28.44 15.81
C SER A 304 21.70 27.35 14.80
N GLY A 305 21.29 26.10 15.01
CA GLY A 305 21.45 25.01 14.04
C GLY A 305 20.69 25.25 12.72
N ILE A 306 19.46 25.80 12.77
CA ILE A 306 18.70 26.20 11.58
C ILE A 306 19.36 27.38 10.88
N ALA A 307 19.70 28.45 11.61
CA ALA A 307 20.32 29.64 11.05
C ALA A 307 21.67 29.30 10.41
N GLN A 308 22.51 28.53 11.10
CA GLN A 308 23.79 28.06 10.59
C GLN A 308 23.62 27.05 9.46
N GLY A 309 22.60 26.18 9.50
CA GLY A 309 22.27 25.24 8.43
C GLY A 309 21.83 25.95 7.15
N ILE A 310 21.00 26.99 7.25
CA ILE A 310 20.57 27.83 6.12
C ILE A 310 21.76 28.61 5.55
N TRP A 311 22.62 29.16 6.42
CA TRP A 311 23.73 30.02 6.00
C TRP A 311 24.95 29.24 5.47
N SER A 312 25.26 28.07 6.05
CA SER A 312 26.40 27.22 5.64
C SER A 312 26.07 26.28 4.49
N SER A 313 24.79 25.98 4.25
CA SER A 313 24.37 25.12 3.15
C SER A 313 24.06 25.94 1.91
N GLY A 314 25.08 26.32 1.15
CA GLY A 314 24.89 26.69 -0.27
C GLY A 314 24.08 25.63 -1.05
N MET A 315 24.10 24.38 -0.58
CA MET A 315 23.26 23.26 -1.04
C MET A 315 21.76 23.43 -0.77
N ALA A 316 21.33 24.13 0.29
CA ALA A 316 19.91 24.37 0.56
C ALA A 316 19.31 25.33 -0.47
N LEU A 317 20.06 26.37 -0.85
CA LEU A 317 19.70 27.24 -1.97
C LEU A 317 19.66 26.47 -3.29
N LEU A 318 20.61 25.56 -3.55
CA LEU A 318 20.57 24.70 -4.75
C LEU A 318 19.35 23.77 -4.79
N ASN A 319 18.91 23.24 -3.65
CA ASN A 319 17.69 22.42 -3.58
C ASN A 319 16.41 23.24 -3.80
N ILE A 320 16.34 24.48 -3.27
CA ILE A 320 15.22 25.38 -3.51
C ILE A 320 15.19 25.86 -4.97
N VAL A 321 16.34 26.19 -5.54
CA VAL A 321 16.48 26.55 -6.96
C VAL A 321 16.12 25.34 -7.84
N GLY A 322 16.57 24.14 -7.47
CA GLY A 322 16.18 22.89 -8.13
C GLY A 322 14.68 22.68 -8.09
N LEU A 323 14.03 22.90 -6.94
CA LEU A 323 12.58 22.85 -6.81
C LEU A 323 11.89 23.89 -7.71
N PHE A 324 12.41 25.12 -7.73
CA PHE A 324 11.85 26.24 -8.48
C PHE A 324 11.96 26.07 -10.00
N VAL A 325 13.04 25.44 -10.48
CA VAL A 325 13.25 25.22 -11.93
C VAL A 325 12.60 23.91 -12.37
N VAL A 326 12.76 22.82 -11.61
CA VAL A 326 12.30 21.49 -12.02
C VAL A 326 10.77 21.38 -11.89
N THR A 327 10.15 21.94 -10.85
CA THR A 327 8.69 21.84 -10.64
C THR A 327 7.89 22.40 -11.81
N PRO A 328 8.11 23.64 -12.28
CA PRO A 328 7.37 24.19 -13.41
C PRO A 328 7.69 23.44 -14.71
N VAL A 329 8.94 23.01 -14.91
CA VAL A 329 9.32 22.22 -16.11
C VAL A 329 8.58 20.89 -16.14
N VAL A 330 8.53 20.17 -15.02
CA VAL A 330 7.77 18.92 -14.91
C VAL A 330 6.28 19.19 -15.12
N ALA A 331 5.72 20.22 -14.48
CA ALA A 331 4.31 20.58 -14.66
C ALA A 331 3.97 20.89 -16.13
N PHE A 332 4.86 21.58 -16.84
CA PHE A 332 4.71 21.87 -18.27
C PHE A 332 4.63 20.60 -19.11
N TYR A 333 5.60 19.70 -18.97
CA TYR A 333 5.61 18.44 -19.73
C TYR A 333 4.43 17.55 -19.35
N MET A 334 4.07 17.49 -18.07
CA MET A 334 2.91 16.73 -17.62
C MET A 334 1.63 17.29 -18.23
N LEU A 335 1.37 18.60 -18.20
CA LEU A 335 0.20 19.22 -18.83
C LEU A 335 0.16 19.02 -20.36
N LEU A 336 1.32 19.12 -21.02
CA LEU A 336 1.42 19.01 -22.47
C LEU A 336 1.24 17.58 -22.98
N ASP A 337 1.92 16.61 -22.36
CA ASP A 337 2.04 15.25 -22.86
C ASP A 337 1.14 14.22 -22.15
N TRP A 338 0.33 14.62 -21.16
CA TRP A 338 -0.53 13.72 -20.38
C TRP A 338 -1.33 12.75 -21.25
N ASP A 339 -2.11 13.26 -22.20
CA ASP A 339 -2.99 12.43 -23.05
C ASP A 339 -2.19 11.51 -23.96
N ARG A 340 -1.04 12.00 -24.45
CA ARG A 340 -0.16 11.21 -25.30
C ARG A 340 0.48 10.08 -24.51
N MET A 341 0.86 10.32 -23.26
CA MET A 341 1.41 9.32 -22.35
C MET A 341 0.35 8.27 -22.01
N ILE A 342 -0.88 8.69 -21.68
CA ILE A 342 -2.00 7.78 -21.44
C ILE A 342 -2.32 6.94 -22.68
N ALA A 343 -2.36 7.54 -23.87
CA ALA A 343 -2.63 6.81 -25.11
C ALA A 343 -1.58 5.71 -25.40
N ARG A 344 -0.31 5.95 -25.03
CA ARG A 344 0.75 4.93 -25.12
C ARG A 344 0.56 3.82 -24.10
N ILE A 345 0.20 4.15 -22.86
CA ILE A 345 -0.12 3.16 -21.83
C ILE A 345 -1.31 2.32 -22.28
N ASP A 346 -2.39 2.95 -22.76
CA ASP A 346 -3.59 2.30 -23.29
C ASP A 346 -3.29 1.33 -24.45
N ALA A 347 -2.30 1.65 -25.29
CA ALA A 347 -1.88 0.79 -26.39
C ALA A 347 -1.17 -0.49 -25.91
N CYS A 348 -0.58 -0.47 -24.71
CA CYS A 348 0.10 -1.61 -24.10
C CYS A 348 -0.86 -2.53 -23.31
N ILE A 349 -2.10 -2.09 -23.03
CA ILE A 349 -3.08 -2.87 -22.26
C ILE A 349 -3.70 -3.96 -23.15
N PRO A 350 -3.76 -5.23 -22.69
CA PRO A 350 -4.52 -6.28 -23.37
C PRO A 350 -5.99 -5.88 -23.60
N ARG A 351 -6.47 -6.04 -24.84
CA ARG A 351 -7.80 -5.53 -25.28
C ARG A 351 -8.95 -6.06 -24.42
N ASP A 352 -8.87 -7.31 -23.97
CA ASP A 352 -9.88 -7.95 -23.10
C ASP A 352 -10.08 -7.26 -21.75
N HIS A 353 -9.06 -6.53 -21.27
CA HIS A 353 -9.09 -5.89 -19.94
C HIS A 353 -9.11 -4.36 -20.04
N LEU A 354 -9.14 -3.80 -21.26
CA LEU A 354 -9.01 -2.36 -21.49
C LEU A 354 -10.07 -1.56 -20.74
N GLU A 355 -11.33 -1.98 -20.78
CA GLU A 355 -12.43 -1.30 -20.09
C GLU A 355 -12.26 -1.34 -18.56
N THR A 356 -11.83 -2.49 -18.03
CA THR A 356 -11.59 -2.65 -16.58
C THR A 356 -10.44 -1.76 -16.11
N VAL A 357 -9.31 -1.77 -16.83
CA VAL A 357 -8.16 -0.93 -16.46
C VAL A 357 -8.49 0.55 -16.60
N ARG A 358 -9.23 0.96 -17.65
CA ARG A 358 -9.68 2.35 -17.81
C ARG A 358 -10.67 2.78 -16.72
N ALA A 359 -11.55 1.89 -16.27
CA ALA A 359 -12.46 2.18 -15.16
C ALA A 359 -11.68 2.44 -13.87
N ILE A 360 -10.78 1.52 -13.49
CA ILE A 360 -9.90 1.69 -12.31
C ILE A 360 -9.06 2.97 -12.43
N SER A 361 -8.49 3.23 -13.62
CA SER A 361 -7.64 4.41 -13.84
C SER A 361 -8.44 5.70 -13.69
N ARG A 362 -9.69 5.75 -14.17
CA ARG A 362 -10.59 6.90 -13.98
C ARG A 362 -10.96 7.11 -12.52
N ASP A 363 -11.20 6.03 -11.78
CA ASP A 363 -11.52 6.11 -10.35
C ASP A 363 -10.32 6.58 -9.52
N VAL A 364 -9.11 6.11 -9.85
CA VAL A 364 -7.86 6.57 -9.23
C VAL A 364 -7.58 8.03 -9.57
N ASP A 365 -7.69 8.40 -10.84
CA ASP A 365 -7.47 9.77 -11.32
C ASP A 365 -8.45 10.75 -10.67
N GLY A 366 -9.74 10.40 -10.61
CA GLY A 366 -10.76 11.20 -9.92
C GLY A 366 -10.44 11.41 -8.44
N ALA A 367 -9.96 10.37 -7.75
CA ALA A 367 -9.59 10.47 -6.34
C ALA A 367 -8.36 11.37 -6.10
N ILE A 368 -7.31 11.20 -6.91
CA ILE A 368 -6.08 11.99 -6.84
C ILE A 368 -6.36 13.45 -7.21
N ALA A 369 -7.02 13.68 -8.35
CA ALA A 369 -7.33 15.02 -8.84
C ALA A 369 -8.29 15.77 -7.91
N GLY A 370 -9.28 15.08 -7.34
CA GLY A 370 -10.20 15.65 -6.34
C GLY A 370 -9.46 16.07 -5.07
N PHE A 371 -8.58 15.23 -4.54
CA PHE A 371 -7.79 15.55 -3.35
C PHE A 371 -6.80 16.70 -3.60
N ILE A 372 -5.98 16.62 -4.66
CA ILE A 372 -4.93 17.62 -4.92
C ILE A 372 -5.55 19.01 -5.14
N ARG A 373 -6.62 19.10 -5.94
CA ARG A 373 -7.31 20.38 -6.20
C ARG A 373 -8.06 20.87 -4.97
N GLY A 374 -8.77 19.98 -4.30
CA GLY A 374 -9.51 20.29 -3.09
C GLY A 374 -8.62 20.83 -1.99
N GLN A 375 -7.62 20.03 -1.58
CA GLN A 375 -6.71 20.40 -0.50
C GLN A 375 -5.81 21.57 -0.88
N GLY A 376 -5.29 21.62 -2.11
CA GLY A 376 -4.53 22.78 -2.57
C GLY A 376 -5.33 24.08 -2.43
N THR A 377 -6.62 24.05 -2.79
CA THR A 377 -7.52 25.21 -2.65
C THR A 377 -7.79 25.53 -1.18
N VAL A 378 -8.02 24.53 -0.33
CA VAL A 378 -8.20 24.71 1.13
C VAL A 378 -6.98 25.37 1.76
N CYS A 379 -5.77 24.87 1.49
CA CYS A 379 -4.52 25.43 2.00
C CYS A 379 -4.33 26.90 1.58
N LEU A 380 -4.63 27.23 0.32
CA LEU A 380 -4.53 28.60 -0.18
C LEU A 380 -5.53 29.53 0.51
N ILE A 381 -6.80 29.09 0.66
CA ILE A 381 -7.83 29.88 1.33
C ILE A 381 -7.48 30.11 2.80
N LEU A 382 -7.12 29.06 3.54
CA LEU A 382 -6.77 29.16 4.96
C LEU A 382 -5.50 29.97 5.18
N GLY A 383 -4.47 29.75 4.38
CA GLY A 383 -3.22 30.50 4.47
C GLY A 383 -3.45 31.99 4.28
N LEU A 384 -4.22 32.37 3.26
CA LEU A 384 -4.56 33.77 3.02
C LEU A 384 -5.47 34.34 4.11
N PHE A 385 -6.49 33.58 4.54
CA PHE A 385 -7.39 33.98 5.61
C PHE A 385 -6.64 34.26 6.91
N TYR A 386 -5.82 33.32 7.38
CA TYR A 386 -5.06 33.49 8.62
C TYR A 386 -4.01 34.60 8.49
N ALA A 387 -3.28 34.64 7.36
CA ALA A 387 -2.28 35.69 7.14
C ALA A 387 -2.89 37.10 7.22
N ILE A 388 -4.02 37.32 6.56
CA ILE A 388 -4.70 38.62 6.56
C ILE A 388 -5.32 38.88 7.93
N ALA A 389 -6.09 37.93 8.48
CA ALA A 389 -6.82 38.13 9.73
C ALA A 389 -5.87 38.41 10.92
N LEU A 390 -4.77 37.66 11.04
CA LEU A 390 -3.80 37.86 12.11
C LEU A 390 -3.02 39.17 11.94
N THR A 391 -2.67 39.53 10.70
CA THR A 391 -1.98 40.80 10.41
C THR A 391 -2.89 42.00 10.71
N ILE A 392 -4.17 41.93 10.34
CA ILE A 392 -5.15 42.99 10.64
C ILE A 392 -5.42 43.07 12.15
N ALA A 393 -5.47 41.94 12.85
CA ALA A 393 -5.57 41.91 14.31
C ALA A 393 -4.33 42.47 15.02
N GLY A 394 -3.27 42.80 14.29
CA GLY A 394 -2.04 43.38 14.81
C GLY A 394 -1.11 42.38 15.49
N LEU A 395 -1.30 41.07 15.29
CA LEU A 395 -0.42 40.05 15.84
C LEU A 395 0.96 40.12 15.18
N ASN A 396 2.02 40.16 16.00
CA ASN A 396 3.39 40.09 15.52
C ASN A 396 3.58 38.79 14.73
N PHE A 397 4.21 38.88 13.56
CA PHE A 397 4.45 37.73 12.68
C PHE A 397 3.15 37.09 12.12
N GLY A 398 2.03 37.83 12.10
CA GLY A 398 0.74 37.30 11.63
C GLY A 398 0.78 36.72 10.20
N LEU A 399 1.50 37.35 9.28
CA LEU A 399 1.71 36.84 7.91
C LEU A 399 2.48 35.51 7.92
N LEU A 400 3.60 35.44 8.67
CA LEU A 400 4.42 34.23 8.80
C LEU A 400 3.61 33.08 9.40
N ILE A 401 2.97 33.31 10.54
CA ILE A 401 2.22 32.27 11.24
C ILE A 401 1.02 31.82 10.40
N GLY A 402 0.29 32.76 9.80
CA GLY A 402 -0.89 32.47 8.99
C GLY A 402 -0.59 31.70 7.70
N LEU A 403 0.40 32.14 6.91
CA LEU A 403 0.80 31.42 5.69
C LEU A 403 1.38 30.04 6.02
N PHE A 404 2.18 29.93 7.08
CA PHE A 404 2.77 28.65 7.48
C PHE A 404 1.71 27.66 8.00
N ALA A 405 0.76 28.14 8.81
CA ALA A 405 -0.37 27.35 9.27
C ALA A 405 -1.19 26.82 8.08
N GLY A 406 -1.55 27.68 7.12
CA GLY A 406 -2.31 27.28 5.94
C GLY A 406 -1.55 26.32 5.02
N LEU A 407 -0.23 26.48 4.85
CA LEU A 407 0.60 25.58 4.07
C LEU A 407 0.67 24.18 4.71
N ILE A 408 0.83 24.10 6.03
CA ILE A 408 0.91 22.83 6.77
C ILE A 408 -0.47 22.17 6.91
N SER A 409 -1.58 22.92 6.77
CA SER A 409 -2.94 22.36 6.74
C SER A 409 -3.17 21.37 5.60
N PHE A 410 -2.23 21.19 4.67
CA PHE A 410 -2.23 20.04 3.76
C PHE A 410 -2.31 18.71 4.52
N ILE A 411 -1.69 18.66 5.71
CA ILE A 411 -1.87 17.58 6.68
C ILE A 411 -3.03 17.94 7.60
N PRO A 412 -4.14 17.18 7.59
CA PRO A 412 -5.34 17.50 8.35
C PRO A 412 -5.05 17.79 9.83
N TYR A 413 -5.66 18.85 10.37
CA TYR A 413 -5.56 19.32 11.76
C TYR A 413 -4.18 19.82 12.21
N VAL A 414 -3.09 19.47 11.52
CA VAL A 414 -1.73 19.86 11.96
C VAL A 414 -1.52 21.36 11.79
N GLY A 415 -1.91 21.91 10.64
CA GLY A 415 -1.70 23.33 10.34
C GLY A 415 -2.43 24.27 11.31
N SER A 416 -3.71 24.00 11.59
CA SER A 416 -4.49 24.80 12.53
C SER A 416 -4.05 24.63 13.98
N LEU A 417 -3.66 23.42 14.41
CA LEU A 417 -3.12 23.20 15.75
C LEU A 417 -1.80 23.97 15.96
N VAL A 418 -0.84 23.81 15.04
CA VAL A 418 0.46 24.48 15.13
C VAL A 418 0.28 26.00 15.05
N GLY A 419 -0.54 26.48 14.12
CA GLY A 419 -0.86 27.89 13.97
C GLY A 419 -1.51 28.48 15.23
N LEU A 420 -2.46 27.77 15.83
CA LEU A 420 -3.15 28.19 17.06
C LEU A 420 -2.16 28.31 18.21
N VAL A 421 -1.33 27.29 18.43
CA VAL A 421 -0.33 27.27 19.51
C VAL A 421 0.64 28.45 19.36
N LEU A 422 1.18 28.66 18.15
CA LEU A 422 2.11 29.76 17.89
C LEU A 422 1.42 31.12 18.06
N SER A 423 0.21 31.29 17.52
CA SER A 423 -0.50 32.56 17.56
C SER A 423 -0.96 32.94 18.96
N ILE A 424 -1.46 31.97 19.74
CA ILE A 424 -1.82 32.20 21.14
C ILE A 424 -0.55 32.49 21.96
N GLY A 425 0.53 31.76 21.75
CA GLY A 425 1.80 32.01 22.45
C GLY A 425 2.31 33.44 22.24
N VAL A 426 2.32 33.91 20.98
CA VAL A 426 2.70 35.29 20.66
C VAL A 426 1.69 36.29 21.21
N ALA A 427 0.38 36.02 21.10
CA ALA A 427 -0.67 36.91 21.58
C ALA A 427 -0.64 37.10 23.11
N LEU A 428 -0.37 36.04 23.86
CA LEU A 428 -0.22 36.08 25.31
C LEU A 428 0.92 37.03 25.72
N VAL A 429 2.05 36.95 25.03
CA VAL A 429 3.18 37.85 25.33
C VAL A 429 2.91 39.28 24.90
N GLN A 430 2.30 39.46 23.72
CA GLN A 430 2.14 40.75 23.09
C GLN A 430 1.02 41.60 23.72
N PHE A 431 -0.14 41.00 24.02
CA PHE A 431 -1.34 41.74 24.39
C PHE A 431 -1.66 41.69 25.89
N TRP A 432 -1.04 40.79 26.68
CA TRP A 432 -1.35 40.69 28.10
C TRP A 432 -1.11 42.03 28.84
N PRO A 433 -2.06 42.51 29.67
CA PRO A 433 -3.23 41.82 30.24
C PRO A 433 -4.55 41.93 29.46
N ASP A 434 -4.54 42.46 28.23
CA ASP A 434 -5.74 42.55 27.39
C ASP A 434 -6.14 41.16 26.83
N TRP A 435 -6.99 40.48 27.59
CA TRP A 435 -7.54 39.17 27.25
C TRP A 435 -8.50 39.21 26.05
N ILE A 436 -9.03 40.38 25.67
CA ILE A 436 -9.95 40.51 24.53
C ILE A 436 -9.19 40.19 23.25
N MET A 437 -7.99 40.74 23.05
CA MET A 437 -7.19 40.46 21.85
C MET A 437 -6.76 39.00 21.76
N ILE A 438 -6.40 38.38 22.87
CA ILE A 438 -6.08 36.94 22.91
C ILE A 438 -7.29 36.09 22.49
N LEU A 439 -8.49 36.46 22.95
CA LEU A 439 -9.74 35.81 22.57
C LEU A 439 -10.07 36.05 21.08
N VAL A 440 -9.80 37.24 20.54
CA VAL A 440 -9.94 37.53 19.10
C VAL A 440 -9.04 36.63 18.27
N ILE A 441 -7.76 36.46 18.64
CA ILE A 441 -6.85 35.56 17.94
C ILE A 441 -7.33 34.10 18.00
N ALA A 442 -7.77 33.65 19.18
CA ALA A 442 -8.35 32.32 19.32
C ALA A 442 -9.62 32.17 18.45
N ALA A 443 -10.49 33.17 18.42
CA ALA A 443 -11.71 33.19 17.62
C ALA A 443 -11.43 33.16 16.11
N ILE A 444 -10.34 33.78 15.63
CA ILE A 444 -9.89 33.68 14.24
C ILE A 444 -9.57 32.22 13.90
N PHE A 445 -8.84 31.50 14.76
CA PHE A 445 -8.52 30.09 14.52
C PHE A 445 -9.72 29.18 14.62
N PHE A 446 -10.56 29.32 15.65
CA PHE A 446 -11.78 28.54 15.77
C PHE A 446 -12.76 28.82 14.63
N GLY A 447 -12.88 30.08 14.20
CA GLY A 447 -13.66 30.47 13.03
C GLY A 447 -13.11 29.84 11.75
N GLY A 448 -11.79 29.92 11.53
CA GLY A 448 -11.13 29.27 10.41
C GLY A 448 -11.33 27.76 10.40
N GLN A 449 -11.19 27.09 11.56
CA GLN A 449 -11.40 25.65 11.70
C GLN A 449 -12.86 25.25 11.48
N ALA A 450 -13.81 26.07 11.94
CA ALA A 450 -15.23 25.85 11.71
C ALA A 450 -15.58 25.99 10.23
N VAL A 451 -15.00 26.97 9.53
CA VAL A 451 -15.15 27.16 8.08
C VAL A 451 -14.48 26.01 7.33
N GLU A 452 -13.29 25.60 7.74
CA GLU A 452 -12.57 24.46 7.17
C GLU A 452 -13.40 23.18 7.26
N GLY A 453 -13.74 22.74 8.47
CA GLY A 453 -14.38 21.44 8.71
C GLY A 453 -15.82 21.37 8.19
N ASN A 454 -16.59 22.46 8.29
CA ASN A 454 -18.01 22.43 7.93
C ASN A 454 -18.31 22.90 6.49
N ILE A 455 -17.43 23.70 5.87
CA ILE A 455 -17.71 24.31 4.56
C ILE A 455 -16.65 23.92 3.53
N LEU A 456 -15.38 24.24 3.79
CA LEU A 456 -14.33 24.09 2.78
C LEU A 456 -14.03 22.61 2.51
N GLN A 457 -13.83 21.82 3.55
CA GLN A 457 -13.45 20.42 3.42
C GLN A 457 -14.55 19.59 2.73
N PRO A 458 -15.84 19.67 3.10
CA PRO A 458 -16.89 18.92 2.39
C PRO A 458 -17.11 19.39 0.95
N LYS A 459 -16.99 20.70 0.67
CA LYS A 459 -17.24 21.25 -0.68
C LYS A 459 -16.08 21.09 -1.64
N LEU A 460 -14.84 21.15 -1.16
CA LEU A 460 -13.63 21.16 -1.98
C LEU A 460 -12.95 19.79 -2.03
N VAL A 461 -12.91 19.07 -0.91
CA VAL A 461 -12.18 17.78 -0.79
C VAL A 461 -13.16 16.61 -0.79
N GLY A 462 -14.26 16.71 -0.03
CA GLY A 462 -15.43 15.82 -0.05
C GLY A 462 -15.11 14.31 -0.06
N ASP A 463 -15.99 13.55 -0.70
CA ASP A 463 -15.90 12.08 -0.85
C ASP A 463 -14.75 11.62 -1.77
N SER A 464 -13.98 12.54 -2.36
CA SER A 464 -12.99 12.23 -3.40
C SER A 464 -11.95 11.19 -2.94
N VAL A 465 -11.64 11.14 -1.64
CA VAL A 465 -10.67 10.19 -1.10
C VAL A 465 -11.35 8.90 -0.61
N GLY A 466 -12.55 8.98 -0.06
CA GLY A 466 -13.33 7.81 0.39
C GLY A 466 -12.59 6.90 1.37
N LEU A 467 -11.68 7.43 2.18
CA LEU A 467 -10.91 6.69 3.17
C LEU A 467 -11.37 7.03 4.59
N HIS A 468 -11.43 6.01 5.44
CA HIS A 468 -11.65 6.20 6.86
C HIS A 468 -10.47 7.00 7.49
N PRO A 469 -10.72 7.90 8.47
CA PRO A 469 -9.66 8.71 9.11
C PRO A 469 -8.46 7.91 9.61
N VAL A 470 -8.69 6.71 10.15
CA VAL A 470 -7.62 5.81 10.63
C VAL A 470 -6.68 5.39 9.50
N TRP A 471 -7.19 5.09 8.31
CA TRP A 471 -6.36 4.74 7.15
C TRP A 471 -5.55 5.94 6.64
N LEU A 472 -6.11 7.14 6.72
CA LEU A 472 -5.39 8.38 6.40
C LEU A 472 -4.24 8.61 7.38
N MET A 473 -4.49 8.47 8.69
CA MET A 473 -3.44 8.59 9.71
C MET A 473 -2.35 7.53 9.52
N PHE A 474 -2.73 6.28 9.29
CA PHE A 474 -1.77 5.21 9.02
C PHE A 474 -0.92 5.51 7.79
N ALA A 475 -1.53 5.97 6.69
CA ALA A 475 -0.80 6.34 5.49
C ALA A 475 0.18 7.49 5.74
N LEU A 476 -0.23 8.54 6.45
CA LEU A 476 0.65 9.67 6.79
C LEU A 476 1.88 9.20 7.57
N PHE A 477 1.71 8.34 8.58
CA PHE A 477 2.84 7.79 9.34
C PHE A 477 3.70 6.81 8.53
N ALA A 478 3.07 5.93 7.75
CA ALA A 478 3.77 4.93 6.94
C ALA A 478 4.62 5.59 5.84
N PHE A 479 4.02 6.46 5.03
CA PHE A 479 4.75 7.15 3.96
C PHE A 479 5.69 8.22 4.52
N GLY A 480 5.30 8.91 5.60
CA GLY A 480 6.14 9.90 6.27
C GLY A 480 7.42 9.31 6.87
N SER A 481 7.34 8.13 7.49
CA SER A 481 8.53 7.44 7.99
C SER A 481 9.44 6.92 6.87
N PHE A 482 8.87 6.50 5.73
CA PHE A 482 9.61 5.94 4.60
C PHE A 482 10.29 7.00 3.72
N LEU A 483 9.56 8.05 3.32
CA LEU A 483 10.00 9.08 2.36
C LEU A 483 10.10 10.49 2.97
N GLY A 484 9.91 10.65 4.28
CA GLY A 484 9.97 11.94 4.95
C GLY A 484 8.80 12.85 4.57
N PHE A 485 9.06 14.15 4.46
CA PHE A 485 8.05 15.15 4.09
C PHE A 485 7.37 14.86 2.75
N THR A 486 8.15 14.45 1.74
CA THR A 486 7.63 14.04 0.42
C THR A 486 6.63 12.88 0.55
N GLY A 487 6.90 11.94 1.46
CA GLY A 487 6.01 10.83 1.79
C GLY A 487 4.68 11.30 2.37
N MET A 488 4.71 12.25 3.29
CA MET A 488 3.48 12.81 3.87
C MET A 488 2.61 13.50 2.82
N LEU A 489 3.21 14.19 1.85
CA LEU A 489 2.47 14.84 0.75
C LEU A 489 1.75 13.83 -0.16
N ILE A 490 2.41 12.72 -0.48
CA ILE A 490 1.81 11.69 -1.36
C ILE A 490 0.97 10.66 -0.61
N ALA A 491 1.02 10.65 0.73
CA ALA A 491 0.37 9.64 1.55
C ALA A 491 -1.12 9.49 1.23
N VAL A 492 -1.84 10.62 1.16
CA VAL A 492 -3.28 10.62 0.93
C VAL A 492 -3.63 10.23 -0.51
N PRO A 493 -3.04 10.81 -1.57
CA PRO A 493 -3.24 10.33 -2.94
C PRO A 493 -2.91 8.85 -3.13
N ALA A 494 -1.79 8.38 -2.57
CA ALA A 494 -1.37 6.99 -2.68
C ALA A 494 -2.34 6.06 -1.94
N ALA A 495 -2.75 6.43 -0.73
CA ALA A 495 -3.75 5.68 0.01
C ALA A 495 -5.10 5.66 -0.71
N ALA A 496 -5.50 6.77 -1.36
CA ALA A 496 -6.74 6.85 -2.13
C ALA A 496 -6.70 5.88 -3.32
N ALA A 497 -5.59 5.86 -4.06
CA ALA A 497 -5.36 4.93 -5.16
C ALA A 497 -5.40 3.46 -4.69
N VAL A 498 -4.74 3.15 -3.57
CA VAL A 498 -4.82 1.82 -2.94
C VAL A 498 -6.26 1.50 -2.52
N GLY A 499 -6.99 2.46 -1.95
CA GLY A 499 -8.39 2.31 -1.57
C GLY A 499 -9.30 1.97 -2.77
N VAL A 500 -9.09 2.61 -3.91
CA VAL A 500 -9.79 2.27 -5.17
C VAL A 500 -9.49 0.83 -5.59
N LEU A 501 -8.22 0.44 -5.60
CA LEU A 501 -7.81 -0.93 -5.96
C LEU A 501 -8.40 -1.98 -5.01
N VAL A 502 -8.41 -1.71 -3.71
CA VAL A 502 -9.00 -2.60 -2.69
C VAL A 502 -10.51 -2.70 -2.89
N ARG A 503 -11.22 -1.59 -3.08
CA ARG A 503 -12.67 -1.61 -3.36
C ARG A 503 -12.99 -2.40 -4.61
N PHE A 504 -12.21 -2.22 -5.69
CA PHE A 504 -12.33 -2.99 -6.91
C PHE A 504 -12.10 -4.50 -6.67
N ALA A 505 -11.03 -4.84 -5.94
CA ALA A 505 -10.69 -6.24 -5.63
C ALA A 505 -11.77 -6.91 -4.77
N VAL A 506 -12.30 -6.21 -3.77
CA VAL A 506 -13.41 -6.70 -2.93
C VAL A 506 -14.67 -6.85 -3.76
N GLY A 507 -15.03 -5.88 -4.60
CA GLY A 507 -16.18 -5.99 -5.50
C GLY A 507 -16.08 -7.24 -6.39
N ARG A 508 -14.90 -7.46 -6.99
CA ARG A 508 -14.65 -8.67 -7.80
C ARG A 508 -14.70 -9.97 -7.00
N TYR A 509 -14.31 -9.94 -5.73
CA TYR A 509 -14.45 -11.09 -4.85
C TYR A 509 -15.93 -11.38 -4.54
N LEU A 510 -16.72 -10.35 -4.22
CA LEU A 510 -18.15 -10.49 -3.95
C LEU A 510 -18.95 -10.93 -5.18
N ASP A 511 -18.56 -10.48 -6.37
CA ASP A 511 -19.18 -10.90 -7.65
C ASP A 511 -18.74 -12.31 -8.09
N SER A 512 -17.78 -12.92 -7.41
CA SER A 512 -17.25 -14.23 -7.81
C SER A 512 -18.07 -15.38 -7.25
N ASP A 513 -18.06 -16.50 -8.00
CA ASP A 513 -18.68 -17.76 -7.58
C ASP A 513 -18.11 -18.30 -6.26
N LEU A 514 -16.89 -17.88 -5.90
CA LEU A 514 -16.26 -18.17 -4.61
C LEU A 514 -17.00 -17.52 -3.43
N TYR A 515 -17.62 -16.36 -3.63
CA TYR A 515 -18.42 -15.68 -2.62
C TYR A 515 -19.89 -16.04 -2.69
N ALA A 516 -20.48 -16.05 -3.90
CA ALA A 516 -21.89 -16.37 -4.11
C ALA A 516 -22.24 -17.83 -3.73
N GLY A 517 -21.24 -18.73 -3.75
CA GLY A 517 -21.44 -20.17 -3.64
C GLY A 517 -22.04 -20.71 -4.93
N SER A 518 -21.55 -21.86 -5.41
CA SER A 518 -22.06 -22.49 -6.63
C SER A 518 -23.55 -22.79 -6.51
N SER A 519 -24.38 -21.99 -7.18
CA SER A 519 -25.81 -22.27 -7.35
C SER A 519 -26.01 -23.23 -8.53
N GLU A 520 -25.44 -24.43 -8.41
CA GLU A 520 -25.88 -25.58 -9.20
C GLU A 520 -26.81 -26.43 -8.32
N ASP A 521 -28.02 -25.92 -8.04
CA ASP A 521 -29.20 -26.78 -7.88
C ASP A 521 -30.51 -25.96 -7.91
N GLN A 522 -30.87 -25.37 -9.06
CA GLN A 522 -32.29 -25.10 -9.36
C GLN A 522 -32.56 -25.44 -10.84
N GLY A 523 -33.27 -26.54 -11.01
CA GLY A 523 -33.43 -27.30 -12.26
C GLY A 523 -33.97 -26.54 -13.47
N ARG A 524 -33.61 -27.09 -14.62
CA ARG A 524 -34.50 -27.34 -15.76
C ARG A 524 -34.05 -28.56 -16.54
#